data_AF-A0A060QL21-F1
#
_entry.id   AF-A0A060QL21-F1
#
_cell.length_a   1.000
_cell.length_b   1.000
_cell.length_c   1.000
_cell.angle_alpha   90.00
_cell.angle_beta   90.00
_cell.angle_gamma   90.00
#
_symmetry.space_group_name_H-M   'P 1'
#
loop_
_entity.id
_entity.type
_entity.pdbx_description
1 polymer ?
#
loop_
_entity_poly.entity_id
_entity_poly.type
_entity_poly.pdbx_seq_one_letter_code
_entity_poly.pdbx_strand_id
1 'polypeptide(L)' 'MLRRLHELRSEHRDLDTVIDRLVQHPLNQLQLQRLKKRKLLLKDEINFIENRLIPDDIA' A
#
# COMPACT_ATOMS: atom_id res chain seq x y z
N MET A 1 -8.49 -15.16 3.28
CA MET A 1 -7.18 -14.54 3.02
C MET A 1 -7.08 -13.93 1.62
N LEU A 2 -7.42 -14.65 0.54
CA LEU A 2 -7.37 -14.12 -0.84
C LEU A 2 -8.23 -12.86 -1.08
N ARG A 3 -9.46 -12.81 -0.57
CA ARG A 3 -10.32 -11.61 -0.68
C ARG A 3 -9.68 -10.39 -0.02
N ARG A 4 -9.19 -10.54 1.22
CA ARG A 4 -8.48 -9.49 1.96
C ARG A 4 -7.24 -9.00 1.23
N LEU A 5 -6.44 -9.93 0.66
CA LEU A 5 -5.28 -9.58 -0.15
C LEU A 5 -5.67 -8.74 -1.39
N HIS A 6 -6.77 -9.11 -2.06
CA HIS A 6 -7.26 -8.37 -3.21
C HIS A 6 -7.70 -6.95 -2.83
N GLU A 7 -8.44 -6.81 -1.73
CA GLU A 7 -8.87 -5.51 -1.18
C GLU A 7 -7.67 -4.61 -0.86
N LEU A 8 -6.68 -5.14 -0.13
CA LEU A 8 -5.46 -4.40 0.22
C LEU A 8 -4.67 -3.96 -1.02
N ARG A 9 -4.53 -4.85 -2.01
CA ARG A 9 -3.87 -4.52 -3.29
C ARG A 9 -4.64 -3.45 -4.07
N SER A 10 -5.97 -3.47 -4.02
CA SER A 10 -6.80 -2.42 -4.64
C SER A 10 -6.56 -1.08 -3.95
N GLU A 11 -6.69 -1.04 -2.63
CA GLU A 11 -6.50 0.17 -1.83
C GLU A 11 -5.09 0.76 -2.01
N HIS A 12 -4.06 -0.09 -2.06
CA HIS A 12 -2.70 0.32 -2.32
C HIS A 12 -2.54 1.00 -3.70
N ARG A 13 -3.19 0.48 -4.74
CA ARG A 13 -3.18 1.09 -6.10
C ARG A 13 -3.98 2.39 -6.15
N ASP A 14 -5.08 2.47 -5.41
CA ASP A 14 -5.86 3.70 -5.32
C ASP A 14 -5.06 4.81 -4.64
N LEU A 15 -4.33 4.47 -3.57
CA LEU A 15 -3.41 5.42 -2.92
C LEU A 15 -2.31 5.92 -3.86
N ASP A 16 -1.80 5.07 -4.77
CA ASP A 16 -0.84 5.50 -5.78
C ASP A 16 -1.41 6.59 -6.68
N THR A 17 -2.62 6.37 -7.20
CA THR A 17 -3.31 7.35 -8.05
C THR A 17 -3.53 8.68 -7.33
N VAL A 18 -3.87 8.64 -6.03
CA VAL A 18 -4.06 9.85 -5.21
C VAL A 18 -2.72 10.57 -4.97
N ILE A 19 -1.67 9.81 -4.64
CA ILE A 19 -0.32 10.34 -4.41
C ILE A 19 0.19 11.04 -5.67
N ASP A 20 0.06 10.43 -6.84
CA ASP A 20 0.56 10.98 -8.10
C ASP A 20 -0.09 12.33 -8.44
N ARG A 21 -1.39 12.46 -8.18
CA ARG A 21 -2.10 13.73 -8.32
C ARG A 21 -1.63 14.76 -7.29
N LEU A 22 -1.45 14.33 -6.04
CA LEU A 22 -1.10 15.24 -4.94
C LEU A 22 0.34 15.76 -5.03
N VAL A 23 1.26 14.99 -5.62
CA VAL A 23 2.65 15.41 -5.86
C VAL A 23 2.74 16.67 -6.73
N GLN A 24 1.78 16.88 -7.63
CA GLN A 24 1.72 18.09 -8.47
C GLN A 24 1.35 19.36 -7.68
N HIS A 25 0.97 19.22 -6.41
CA HIS A 25 0.53 20.32 -5.55
C HIS A 25 1.47 20.48 -4.33
N PRO A 26 2.51 21.34 -4.42
CA PRO A 26 3.57 21.46 -3.41
C PRO A 26 3.11 21.93 -2.03
N LEU A 27 1.90 22.49 -1.89
CA LEU A 27 1.33 22.91 -0.60
C LEU A 27 0.88 21.74 0.28
N ASN A 28 0.78 20.52 -0.27
CA ASN A 28 0.19 19.36 0.40
C ASN A 28 1.24 18.37 0.96
N GLN A 29 2.45 18.82 1.28
CA GLN A 29 3.56 17.94 1.72
C GLN A 29 3.21 17.06 2.93
N LEU A 30 2.53 17.59 3.95
CA LEU A 30 2.13 16.80 5.12
C LEU A 30 1.13 15.69 4.77
N GLN A 31 0.15 16.01 3.91
CA GLN A 31 -0.83 15.04 3.44
C GLN A 31 -0.14 13.96 2.58
N LEU A 32 0.79 14.36 1.71
CA LEU A 32 1.60 13.45 0.91
C LEU A 32 2.41 12.48 1.78
N GLN A 33 3.04 12.98 2.84
CA GLN A 33 3.77 12.13 3.81
C GLN A 33 2.85 11.12 4.50
N ARG A 34 1.65 11.54 4.93
CA ARG A 34 0.66 10.65 5.55
C ARG A 34 0.19 9.55 4.60
N LEU A 35 -0.10 9.90 3.33
CA LEU A 35 -0.53 8.94 2.32
C LEU A 35 0.59 7.95 1.98
N LYS A 36 1.84 8.40 1.82
CA LYS A 36 2.99 7.53 1.61
C LYS A 36 3.21 6.57 2.79
N LYS A 37 3.05 7.05 4.03
CA LYS A 37 3.12 6.19 5.22
C LYS A 37 2.02 5.13 5.21
N ARG A 38 0.77 5.49 4.89
CA ARG A 38 -0.34 4.54 4.77
C ARG A 38 -0.07 3.49 3.67
N LYS A 39 0.43 3.93 2.51
CA LYS A 39 0.80 3.06 1.40
C LYS A 39 1.87 2.03 1.82
N LEU A 40 2.88 2.47 2.59
CA LEU A 40 3.92 1.58 3.12
C LEU A 40 3.32 0.50 4.04
N LEU A 41 2.45 0.89 4.98
CA LEU A 41 1.79 -0.08 5.87
C LEU A 41 0.93 -1.10 5.11
N LEU A 42 0.21 -0.68 4.07
CA LEU A 42 -0.55 -1.60 3.22
C LEU A 42 0.38 -2.58 2.49
N LYS A 43 1.51 -2.10 1.97
CA LYS A 43 2.52 -2.97 1.34
C LYS A 43 3.04 -4.01 2.32
N ASP A 44 3.32 -3.62 3.56
CA ASP A 44 3.79 -4.54 4.60
C ASP A 44 2.72 -5.59 4.96
N GLU A 45 1.45 -5.19 5.07
CA GLU A 45 0.33 -6.11 5.33
C GLU A 45 0.09 -7.08 4.15
N ILE A 46 0.20 -6.59 2.91
CA ILE A 46 0.14 -7.40 1.69
C ILE A 46 1.24 -8.46 1.72
N ASN A 47 2.49 -8.06 1.94
CA ASN A 47 3.63 -8.98 1.99
C ASN A 47 3.45 -10.02 3.11
N PHE A 48 2.96 -9.60 4.28
CA PHE A 48 2.69 -10.53 5.38
C PHE A 48 1.64 -11.59 5.01
N ILE A 49 0.55 -11.19 4.35
CA ILE A 49 -0.50 -12.12 3.92
C ILE A 49 0.00 -13.01 2.78
N GLU A 50 0.76 -12.48 1.82
CA GLU A 50 1.38 -13.24 0.73
C GLU A 50 2.34 -14.31 1.25
N ASN A 51 3.24 -13.93 2.17
CA ASN A 51 4.17 -14.86 2.82
C ASN A 51 3.47 -15.92 3.67
N ARG A 52 2.24 -15.67 4.13
CA ARG A 52 1.43 -16.67 4.85
C ARG A 52 0.62 -17.57 3.93
N LEU A 53 0.34 -17.10 2.71
CA LEU A 53 -0.38 -17.85 1.68
C LEU A 53 0.55 -18.76 0.87
N ILE A 54 1.83 -18.41 0.77
CA ILE A 54 2.89 -19.24 0.22
C ILE A 54 3.58 -19.89 1.43
N PRO A 55 3.27 -21.15 1.80
CA PRO A 55 3.96 -21.80 2.89
C PRO A 55 5.38 -22.13 2.43
N ASP A 56 6.36 -21.40 3.00
CA ASP A 56 7.82 -21.50 2.84
C ASP A 56 8.41 -21.22 1.44
N ASP A 57 9.33 -20.24 1.36
CA ASP A 57 10.56 -20.36 0.54
C ASP A 57 11.62 -19.24 0.63
N ILE A 58 11.53 -18.24 1.52
CA ILE A 58 12.67 -17.29 1.68
C ILE A 58 12.90 -16.92 3.16
N ALA A 59 13.70 -17.76 3.83
CA ALA A 59 14.51 -17.42 5.00
C ALA A 59 16.00 -17.50 4.62
#